data_AF-A0A952HQU4-F1
#
_entry.id   AF-A0A952HQU4-F1
#
_cell.length_a   1.000
_cell.length_b   1.000
_cell.length_c   1.000
_cell.angle_alpha   90.00
_cell.angle_beta   90.00
_cell.angle_gamma   90.00
#
_symmetry.space_group_name_H-M   'P 1'
#
loop_
_entity.id
_entity.type
_entity.pdbx_description
1 polymer ?
#
loop_
_entity_poly.entity_id
_entity_poly.type
_entity_poly.pdbx_seq_one_letter_code
_entity_poly.pdbx_strand_id
1 'polypeptide(L)' 'IIGEGKSQLKKTDVDKFLKTIEMIKGFFAEKIIPIMITYQTLPQVDRYAEEKGIKIYYSYDFD' A
#
# COMPACT_ATOMS: atom_id res chain seq x y z
N ILE A 1 -5.86 7.30 -7.72
CA ILE A 1 -5.16 6.87 -6.48
C ILE A 1 -5.99 5.76 -5.86
N ILE A 2 -5.37 4.67 -5.42
CA ILE A 2 -6.05 3.58 -4.73
C ILE A 2 -5.29 3.33 -3.43
N GLY A 3 -5.99 3.28 -2.30
CA GLY A 3 -5.37 3.23 -0.98
C GLY A 3 -5.97 2.14 -0.09
N GLU A 4 -5.14 1.53 0.74
CA GLU A 4 -5.57 0.65 1.84
C GLU A 4 -5.00 1.14 3.18
N GLY A 5 -5.85 1.18 4.21
CA GLY A 5 -5.48 1.59 5.57
C GLY A 5 -5.42 0.39 6.53
N LYS A 6 -4.34 0.30 7.31
CA LYS A 6 -4.17 -0.71 8.38
C LYS A 6 -3.44 -0.13 9.58
N SER A 7 -3.97 -0.29 10.78
CA SER A 7 -3.28 0.17 12.01
C SER A 7 -1.88 -0.44 12.14
N GLN A 8 -1.74 -1.74 11.87
CA GLN A 8 -0.44 -2.40 11.76
C GLN A 8 -0.33 -3.12 10.41
N LEU A 9 0.68 -2.77 9.63
CA LEU A 9 0.89 -3.35 8.30
C LEU A 9 1.82 -4.58 8.35
N LYS A 10 1.42 -5.67 7.67
CA LYS A 10 2.23 -6.88 7.49
C LYS A 10 2.55 -7.11 6.01
N LYS A 11 3.58 -7.91 5.74
CA LYS A 11 3.95 -8.33 4.39
C LYS A 11 2.78 -8.96 3.62
N THR A 12 1.98 -9.78 4.30
CA THR A 12 0.78 -10.41 3.71
C THR A 12 -0.29 -9.41 3.30
N ASP A 13 -0.36 -8.26 3.95
CA ASP A 13 -1.32 -7.21 3.60
C ASP A 13 -0.89 -6.50 2.32
N VAL A 14 0.42 -6.23 2.18
CA VAL A 14 1.02 -5.72 0.93
C VAL A 14 0.72 -6.67 -0.24
N ASP A 15 0.93 -7.97 -0.04
CA ASP A 15 0.66 -8.98 -1.09
C ASP A 15 -0.83 -9.05 -1.47
N LYS A 16 -1.74 -8.92 -0.49
CA LYS A 16 -3.19 -8.86 -0.75
C LYS A 16 -3.56 -7.61 -1.52
N PHE A 17 -3.00 -6.46 -1.14
CA PHE A 17 -3.26 -5.19 -1.80
C PHE A 17 -2.79 -5.22 -3.27
N LEU A 18 -1.59 -5.78 -3.54
CA LEU A 18 -1.09 -5.97 -4.90
C LEU A 18 -2.03 -6.85 -5.76
N LYS A 19 -2.56 -7.94 -5.19
CA LYS A 19 -3.56 -8.77 -5.89
C LYS A 19 -4.82 -7.98 -6.22
N THR A 20 -5.29 -7.14 -5.30
CA THR A 20 -6.44 -6.25 -5.54
C THR A 20 -6.16 -5.30 -6.70
N ILE A 21 -5.00 -4.63 -6.71
CA ILE A 21 -4.59 -3.74 -7.81
C ILE A 21 -4.56 -4.49 -9.14
N GLU A 22 -3.96 -5.69 -9.16
CA GLU A 22 -3.87 -6.51 -10.38
C GLU A 22 -5.25 -6.90 -10.94
N MET A 23 -6.22 -7.21 -10.06
CA MET A 23 -7.58 -7.54 -10.47
C MET A 23 -8.33 -6.34 -11.06
N ILE A 24 -8.07 -5.13 -10.56
CA ILE A 24 -8.87 -3.95 -10.93
C ILE A 24 -8.17 -3.03 -11.93
N LYS A 25 -6.88 -3.21 -12.21
CA LYS A 25 -6.13 -2.30 -13.09
C LYS A 25 -6.74 -2.13 -14.49
N GLY A 26 -7.41 -3.16 -15.00
CA GLY A 26 -8.07 -3.13 -16.31
C GLY A 26 -9.30 -2.23 -16.39
N PHE A 27 -9.85 -1.79 -15.25
CA PHE A 27 -10.99 -0.86 -15.22
C PHE A 27 -10.59 0.61 -15.31
N PHE A 28 -9.30 0.92 -15.22
CA PHE A 28 -8.79 2.29 -15.23
C PHE A 28 -7.95 2.52 -16.48
N ALA A 29 -8.24 3.60 -17.22
CA ALA A 29 -7.45 4.00 -18.37
C ALA A 29 -6.15 4.69 -17.94
N GLU A 30 -6.18 5.35 -16.79
CA GLU A 30 -5.06 6.09 -16.24
C GLU A 30 -4.17 5.24 -15.32
N LYS A 31 -2.95 5.73 -15.11
CA LYS A 31 -1.99 5.12 -14.19
C LYS A 31 -2.54 5.09 -12.76
N ILE A 32 -2.56 3.90 -12.17
CA ILE A 32 -2.84 3.73 -10.74
C ILE A 32 -1.64 4.18 -9.92
N ILE A 33 -1.92 4.97 -8.89
CA ILE A 33 -0.96 5.34 -7.84
C ILE A 33 -1.41 4.59 -6.58
N PRO A 34 -0.77 3.44 -6.25
CA PRO A 34 -1.11 2.66 -5.07
C PRO A 34 -0.44 3.25 -3.83
N ILE A 35 -1.23 3.42 -2.77
CA ILE A 35 -0.74 3.92 -1.47
C ILE A 35 -1.22 3.00 -0.34
N MET A 36 -0.44 2.91 0.72
CA MET A 36 -0.87 2.28 1.97
C MET A 36 -0.69 3.26 3.12
N ILE A 37 -1.67 3.32 4.01
CA ILE A 37 -1.61 4.18 5.20
C ILE A 37 -1.55 3.27 6.42
N THR A 38 -0.59 3.52 7.32
CA THR A 38 -0.45 2.70 8.53
C THR A 38 -0.04 3.51 9.74
N TYR A 39 -0.43 3.09 10.95
CA TYR A 39 0.13 3.69 12.15
C TYR A 39 1.52 3.11 12.45
N GLN A 40 1.74 1.81 12.19
CA GLN A 40 3.02 1.17 12.44
C GLN A 40 3.29 -0.02 11.51
N THR A 41 4.56 -0.26 11.21
CA THR A 41 5.02 -1.42 10.44
C THR A 41 6.45 -1.78 10.82
N LEU A 42 6.92 -2.97 10.41
CA LEU A 42 8.34 -3.32 10.55
C LEU A 42 9.15 -2.70 9.41
N PRO A 43 10.40 -2.26 9.62
CA PRO A 43 11.24 -1.68 8.57
C PRO A 43 11.46 -2.56 7.33
N GLN A 44 11.33 -3.88 7.49
CA GLN A 44 11.41 -4.84 6.38
C GLN A 44 10.14 -4.88 5.53
N VAL A 45 8.98 -4.58 6.13
CA VAL A 45 7.69 -4.51 5.42
C VAL A 45 7.60 -3.17 4.68
N ASP A 46 8.11 -2.09 5.28
CA ASP A 46 8.20 -0.77 4.66
C ASP A 46 9.00 -0.82 3.35
N ARG A 47 10.25 -1.30 3.44
CA ARG A 47 11.12 -1.57 2.27
C ARG A 47 10.48 -2.49 1.25
N TYR A 48 9.81 -3.55 1.70
CA TYR A 48 9.13 -4.47 0.79
C TYR A 48 8.00 -3.79 -0.01
N ALA A 49 7.23 -2.89 0.60
CA ALA A 49 6.20 -2.14 -0.09
C ALA A 49 6.81 -1.16 -1.12
N GLU A 50 7.86 -0.44 -0.72
CA GLU A 50 8.58 0.48 -1.62
C GLU A 50 9.17 -0.23 -2.84
N GLU A 51 9.82 -1.39 -2.65
CA GLU A 51 10.34 -2.24 -3.73
C GLU A 51 9.24 -2.71 -4.70
N LYS A 52 7.99 -2.78 -4.24
CA LYS A 52 6.80 -3.12 -5.04
C LYS A 52 6.11 -1.90 -5.64
N GLY A 53 6.66 -0.71 -5.48
CA GLY A 53 6.11 0.54 -6.00
C GLY A 53 4.88 1.04 -5.23
N ILE A 54 4.68 0.59 -3.99
CA ILE A 54 3.63 1.06 -3.09
C ILE A 54 4.25 2.08 -2.14
N LYS A 55 3.66 3.28 -2.10
CA LYS A 55 4.07 4.30 -1.14
C LYS A 55 3.36 4.10 0.20
N ILE A 56 4.11 4.03 1.29
CA ILE A 56 3.58 4.03 2.65
C ILE A 56 3.54 5.47 3.17
N TYR A 57 2.46 5.80 3.86
CA TYR A 57 2.34 7.00 4.68
C TYR A 57 1.99 6.59 6.10
N TYR A 58 2.57 7.25 7.09
CA TYR A 58 2.20 7.00 8.47
C TYR A 58 0.99 7.86 8.84
N SER A 59 0.02 7.28 9.53
CA SER A 59 -1.23 7.99 9.82
C SER A 59 -1.00 9.23 10.68
N TYR A 60 0.01 9.19 11.55
CA TYR A 60 0.41 10.31 12.41
C TYR A 60 1.15 11.43 11.65
N ASP A 61 1.52 11.24 10.38
CA ASP A 61 2.09 12.31 9.55
C ASP A 61 1.01 13.31 9.10
N PHE A 62 -0.27 12.99 9.32
CA PHE A 62 -1.42 13.79 8.89
C PHE A 62 -2.16 14.50 10.04
N ASP A 63 -1.64 14.40 11.26
CA ASP A 63 -2.15 15.09 12.44
C ASP A 63 -1.64 16.54 12.54
#